data_AF-A0AAW1BNY9-F1
#
_entry.id   AF-A0AAW1BNY9-F1
#
_cell.length_a   1.000
_cell.length_b   1.000
_cell.length_c   1.000
_cell.angle_alpha   90.00
_cell.angle_beta   90.00
_cell.angle_gamma   90.00
#
_symmetry.space_group_name_H-M   'P 1'
#
loop_
_entity.id
_entity.type
_entity.pdbx_description
1 polymer ?
#
loop_
_entity_poly.entity_id
_entity_poly.type
_entity_poly.pdbx_seq_one_letter_code
_entity_poly.pdbx_strand_id
1 'polypeptide(L)'
;MLLKEISGSLIPEGIHSTLNIVTIQFDTDFYISKSGFAIQFSSSVATACRDPGIPMNGTRNGDGREPGDMVLFQCDPGYELQGDERITCIQVENRYFWQPNPPVCIGMQKPKEDTTAFLNSGNM
;
A
#
# COMPACT_ATOMS: atom_id res chain seq x y z
N MET A 1 13.65 7.14 5.34
CA MET A 1 12.37 6.84 4.66
C MET A 1 11.30 6.76 5.74
N LEU A 2 10.16 7.44 5.54
CA LEU A 2 9.00 7.31 6.43
C LEU A 2 8.28 6.00 6.12
N LEU A 3 8.02 5.16 7.13
CA LEU A 3 7.29 3.91 6.94
C LEU A 3 5.78 4.14 7.01
N LYS A 4 5.32 4.88 8.02
CA LYS A 4 3.90 5.18 8.23
C LYS A 4 3.72 6.37 9.17
N GLU A 5 2.69 7.17 8.93
CA GLU A 5 2.18 8.18 9.85
C GLU A 5 0.81 7.73 10.34
N ILE A 6 0.58 7.78 11.66
CA ILE A 6 -0.60 7.17 12.28
C ILE A 6 -1.15 8.10 13.36
N SER A 7 -2.47 8.25 13.37
CA SER A 7 -3.22 8.97 14.41
C SER A 7 -4.55 8.26 14.70
N GLY A 8 -5.21 8.63 15.79
CA GLY A 8 -6.50 8.05 16.19
C GLY A 8 -6.40 7.04 17.32
N SER A 9 -7.46 6.26 17.51
CA SER A 9 -7.62 5.33 18.64
C SER A 9 -7.63 3.85 18.26
N LEU A 10 -7.50 3.55 16.96
CA LEU A 10 -7.48 2.17 16.46
C LEU A 10 -6.06 1.63 16.46
N ILE A 11 -5.93 0.34 16.75
CA ILE A 11 -4.63 -0.35 16.66
C ILE A 11 -4.30 -0.50 15.17
N PRO A 12 -3.15 0.04 14.70
CA PRO A 12 -2.78 -0.07 13.30
C PRO A 12 -2.33 -1.49 12.96
N GLU A 13 -2.38 -1.82 11.67
CA GLU A 13 -1.69 -3.00 11.16
C GLU A 13 -0.19 -2.96 11.45
N GLY A 14 0.42 -4.13 11.59
CA GLY A 14 1.85 -4.28 11.88
C GLY A 14 2.72 -3.53 10.88
N ILE A 15 3.62 -2.70 11.39
CA ILE A 15 4.60 -1.95 10.59
C ILE A 15 5.88 -2.77 10.51
N HIS A 16 6.46 -2.84 9.32
CA HIS A 16 7.64 -3.63 9.08
C HIS A 16 8.71 -2.82 8.37
N SER A 17 9.93 -2.90 8.91
CA SER A 17 11.11 -2.27 8.34
C SER A 17 12.03 -3.35 7.78
N THR A 18 12.68 -3.04 6.66
CA THR A 18 13.80 -3.82 6.12
C THR A 18 15.15 -3.32 6.67
N LEU A 19 15.14 -2.33 7.57
CA LEU A 19 16.35 -1.75 8.18
C LEU A 19 16.59 -2.33 9.58
N ASN A 20 17.84 -2.26 10.03
CA ASN A 20 18.25 -2.63 11.38
C ASN A 20 18.01 -1.52 12.43
N ILE A 21 17.57 -0.33 11.99
CA ILE A 21 17.24 0.82 12.86
C ILE A 21 15.87 1.35 12.45
N VAL A 22 15.03 1.62 13.45
CA VAL A 22 13.73 2.29 13.30
C VAL A 22 13.67 3.41 14.32
N THR A 23 13.36 4.62 13.86
CA THR A 23 13.13 5.79 14.72
C THR A 23 11.64 6.04 14.82
N ILE A 24 11.15 6.22 16.04
CA ILE A 24 9.76 6.59 16.32
C ILE A 24 9.73 8.06 16.69
N GLN A 25 8.93 8.84 15.97
CA GLN A 25 8.65 10.23 16.29
C GLN A 25 7.20 10.31 16.80
N PHE A 26 7.02 10.97 17.95
CA PHE A 26 5.71 11.18 18.54
C PHE A 26 5.47 12.68 18.69
N ASP A 27 4.48 13.17 17.94
CA ASP A 27 4.08 14.58 17.93
C ASP A 27 2.72 14.74 18.61
N THR A 28 2.62 15.74 19.50
CA THR A 28 1.39 16.06 20.25
C THR A 28 1.05 17.54 20.14
N ASP A 29 -0.25 17.87 20.15
CA ASP A 29 -0.70 19.26 20.34
C ASP A 29 -0.80 19.62 21.84
N PHE A 30 -1.17 20.87 22.13
CA PHE A 30 -1.28 21.39 23.50
C PHE A 30 -2.70 21.32 24.10
N TYR A 31 -3.67 20.75 23.38
CA TYR A 31 -5.09 20.88 23.75
C TYR A 31 -5.69 19.58 24.27
N ILE A 32 -5.28 18.42 23.76
CA ILE A 32 -5.93 17.13 24.07
C ILE A 32 -4.92 16.12 24.61
N SER A 33 -5.19 15.61 25.82
CA SER A 33 -4.48 14.46 26.37
C SER A 33 -5.32 13.20 26.24
N LYS A 34 -4.80 12.19 25.53
CA LYS A 34 -5.38 10.84 25.41
C LYS A 34 -4.40 9.82 26.00
N SER A 35 -4.92 8.62 26.28
CA SER A 35 -4.05 7.47 26.48
C SER A 35 -3.15 7.31 25.25
N GLY A 36 -1.83 7.33 25.47
CA GLY A 36 -0.83 7.25 24.41
C GLY A 36 -0.76 5.85 23.77
N PHE A 37 0.44 5.46 23.35
CA PHE A 37 0.65 4.16 22.71
C PHE A 37 1.60 3.28 23.54
N ALA A 38 1.48 1.96 23.33
CA ALA A 38 2.47 0.99 23.74
C ALA A 38 2.93 0.23 22.49
N ILE A 39 4.23 0.03 22.33
CA ILE A 39 4.81 -0.65 21.17
C ILE A 39 5.50 -1.92 21.64
N GLN A 40 5.19 -3.02 20.96
CA GLN A 40 5.97 -4.25 21.01
C GLN A 40 6.66 -4.42 19.66
N PHE A 41 7.96 -4.71 19.67
CA PHE A 41 8.73 -4.97 18.47
C PHE A 41 9.49 -6.29 18.59
N SER A 42 9.82 -6.86 17.43
CA SER A 42 10.71 -8.00 17.30
C SER A 42 11.58 -7.81 16.06
N SER A 43 12.74 -8.46 16.04
CA SER A 43 13.65 -8.45 14.90
C SER A 43 13.99 -9.89 14.48
N SER A 44 14.24 -10.06 13.19
CA SER A 44 14.68 -11.32 12.61
C SER A 44 15.59 -11.04 11.41
N VAL A 45 16.41 -12.01 11.05
CA VAL A 45 17.23 -11.93 9.83
C VAL A 45 16.35 -12.31 8.65
N ALA A 46 16.13 -11.37 7.74
CA ALA A 46 15.43 -11.65 6.50
C ALA A 46 16.35 -12.38 5.51
N THR A 47 15.83 -13.40 4.83
CA THR A 47 16.52 -14.14 3.75
C THR A 47 15.80 -14.03 2.41
N ALA A 48 14.62 -13.41 2.40
CA ALA A 48 13.71 -13.30 1.26
C ALA A 48 12.85 -12.04 1.41
N CYS A 49 12.20 -11.62 0.34
CA CYS A 49 11.19 -10.57 0.42
C CYS A 49 10.03 -11.02 1.31
N ARG A 50 9.41 -10.05 1.99
CA ARG A 50 8.18 -10.31 2.73
C ARG A 50 7.06 -10.70 1.76
N ASP A 51 6.06 -11.44 2.21
CA ASP A 51 4.84 -11.61 1.43
C ASP A 51 4.24 -10.22 1.06
N PRO A 52 4.07 -9.89 -0.24
CA PRO A 52 3.48 -8.62 -0.66
C PRO A 52 1.96 -8.56 -0.40
N GLY A 53 1.35 -9.66 0.03
CA GLY A 53 -0.09 -9.79 0.26
C GLY A 53 -0.89 -9.93 -1.03
N ILE A 54 -2.21 -9.87 -0.90
CA ILE A 54 -3.16 -9.84 -2.02
C ILE A 54 -3.89 -8.50 -1.92
N PRO A 55 -3.96 -7.69 -3.00
CA PRO A 55 -4.68 -6.43 -2.98
C PRO A 55 -6.17 -6.68 -2.73
N MET A 56 -6.82 -5.79 -1.98
CA MET A 56 -8.26 -5.86 -1.78
C MET A 56 -8.98 -5.64 -3.12
N ASN A 57 -9.94 -6.50 -3.45
CA ASN A 57 -10.62 -6.54 -4.77
C ASN A 57 -9.65 -6.80 -5.93
N GLY A 58 -8.71 -7.72 -5.71
CA GLY A 58 -7.81 -8.22 -6.73
C GLY A 58 -7.21 -9.56 -6.35
N THR A 59 -6.37 -10.06 -7.24
CA THR A 59 -5.72 -11.36 -7.16
C THR A 59 -4.22 -11.23 -7.40
N ARG A 60 -3.50 -12.25 -6.95
CA ARG A 60 -2.04 -12.37 -7.07
C ARG A 60 -1.70 -13.69 -7.73
N ASN A 61 -0.77 -13.67 -8.67
CA ASN A 61 -0.20 -14.84 -9.31
C ASN A 61 1.30 -14.92 -8.99
N GLY A 62 1.71 -16.01 -8.32
CA GLY A 62 3.08 -16.25 -7.87
C GLY A 62 3.23 -16.13 -6.35
N ASP A 63 3.99 -17.06 -5.77
CA ASP A 63 4.26 -17.15 -4.32
C ASP A 63 5.76 -17.17 -3.98
N GLY A 64 6.61 -17.11 -5.01
CA GLY A 64 8.05 -16.97 -4.86
C GLY A 64 8.40 -15.64 -4.18
N ARG A 65 9.43 -15.65 -3.33
CA ARG A 65 9.87 -14.49 -2.54
C ARG A 65 11.40 -14.36 -2.47
N GLU A 66 12.13 -15.26 -3.12
CA GLU A 66 13.58 -15.18 -3.18
C GLU A 66 14.01 -14.11 -4.18
N PRO A 67 15.23 -13.55 -4.07
CA PRO A 67 15.73 -12.59 -5.05
C PRO A 67 15.61 -13.11 -6.49
N GLY A 68 14.98 -12.34 -7.37
CA GLY A 68 14.69 -12.70 -8.75
C GLY A 68 13.28 -13.25 -8.98
N ASP A 69 12.57 -13.67 -7.93
CA ASP A 69 11.18 -14.09 -8.05
C ASP A 69 10.28 -12.91 -8.44
N MET A 70 9.28 -13.21 -9.27
CA MET A 70 8.31 -12.25 -9.77
C MET A 70 6.90 -12.64 -9.36
N VAL A 71 6.10 -11.62 -9.07
CA VAL A 71 4.70 -11.76 -8.71
C VAL A 71 3.88 -10.81 -9.58
N LEU A 72 2.76 -11.30 -10.11
CA LEU A 72 1.83 -10.50 -10.89
C LEU A 72 0.54 -10.23 -10.11
N PHE A 73 -0.07 -9.07 -10.33
CA PHE A 73 -1.33 -8.65 -9.73
C PHE A 73 -2.36 -8.30 -10.78
N GLN A 74 -3.61 -8.57 -10.46
CA GLN A 74 -4.75 -8.25 -11.30
C GLN A 74 -5.91 -7.77 -10.43
N CYS A 75 -6.63 -6.74 -10.85
CA CYS A 75 -7.82 -6.28 -10.14
C CYS A 75 -9.08 -6.99 -10.62
N ASP A 76 -10.05 -7.12 -9.71
CA ASP A 76 -11.36 -7.65 -10.01
C ASP A 76 -12.15 -6.70 -10.93
N PRO A 77 -13.16 -7.18 -11.67
CA PRO A 77 -13.97 -6.32 -12.53
C PRO A 77 -14.57 -5.11 -11.80
N GLY A 78 -14.39 -3.91 -12.37
CA GLY A 78 -14.82 -2.64 -11.77
C GLY A 78 -13.76 -1.94 -10.92
N TYR A 79 -12.57 -2.53 -10.79
CA TYR A 79 -11.41 -1.95 -10.14
C TYR A 79 -10.25 -1.78 -11.11
N GLU A 80 -9.48 -0.72 -10.92
CA GLU A 80 -8.29 -0.38 -11.70
C GLU A 80 -7.03 -0.57 -10.84
N LEU A 81 -5.97 -1.08 -11.46
CA LEU A 81 -4.69 -1.30 -10.79
C LEU A 81 -3.92 0.03 -10.71
N GLN A 82 -3.65 0.48 -9.50
CA GLN A 82 -2.78 1.62 -9.24
C GLN A 82 -1.37 1.13 -8.88
N GLY A 83 -0.44 1.31 -9.81
CA GLY A 83 0.94 0.81 -9.74
C GLY A 83 1.23 -0.18 -10.87
N ASP A 84 2.35 -0.89 -10.75
CA ASP A 84 2.75 -1.88 -11.75
C ASP A 84 2.10 -3.24 -11.48
N GLU A 85 1.69 -3.91 -12.56
CA GLU A 85 1.11 -5.27 -12.49
C GLU A 85 2.12 -6.33 -12.06
N ARG A 86 3.41 -6.04 -12.13
CA ARG A 86 4.50 -6.99 -11.84
C ARG A 86 5.49 -6.37 -10.89
N ILE A 87 5.82 -7.11 -9.85
CA ILE A 87 6.90 -6.78 -8.92
C ILE A 87 7.94 -7.90 -8.87
N THR A 88 9.18 -7.54 -8.61
CA THR A 88 10.32 -8.46 -8.50
C THR A 88 10.96 -8.34 -7.13
N CYS A 89 11.27 -9.46 -6.49
CA CYS A 89 12.02 -9.44 -5.26
C CYS A 89 13.48 -9.15 -5.58
N ILE A 90 14.03 -8.11 -4.95
CA ILE A 90 15.43 -7.75 -5.14
C ILE A 90 16.17 -7.67 -3.82
N GLN A 91 17.48 -7.87 -3.90
CA GLN A 91 18.40 -7.74 -2.77
C GLN A 91 19.34 -6.55 -3.01
N VAL A 92 19.36 -5.59 -2.09
CA VAL A 92 20.31 -4.46 -2.10
C VAL A 92 20.90 -4.32 -0.71
N GLU A 93 22.23 -4.36 -0.61
CA GLU A 93 22.96 -4.22 0.67
C GLU A 93 22.43 -5.15 1.77
N ASN A 94 22.22 -6.44 1.45
CA ASN A 94 21.65 -7.45 2.34
C ASN A 94 20.21 -7.18 2.82
N ARG A 95 19.47 -6.32 2.14
CA ARG A 95 18.05 -6.08 2.38
C ARG A 95 17.22 -6.58 1.22
N TYR A 96 16.07 -7.15 1.53
CA TYR A 96 15.16 -7.75 0.57
C TYR A 96 13.89 -6.91 0.48
N PHE A 97 13.53 -6.47 -0.72
CA PHE A 97 12.31 -5.70 -0.95
C PHE A 97 11.77 -5.91 -2.37
N TRP A 98 10.46 -5.70 -2.50
CA TRP A 98 9.80 -5.73 -3.78
C TRP A 98 10.05 -4.43 -4.55
N GLN A 99 10.38 -4.56 -5.83
CA GLN A 99 10.46 -3.43 -6.73
C GLN A 99 9.75 -3.77 -8.06
N PRO A 100 8.85 -2.90 -8.53
CA PRO A 100 8.24 -1.77 -7.84
C PRO A 100 7.42 -2.17 -6.60
N ASN A 101 6.88 -1.19 -5.87
CA ASN A 101 6.08 -1.46 -4.67
C ASN A 101 4.79 -2.24 -5.05
N PRO A 102 4.25 -3.07 -4.14
CA PRO A 102 2.98 -3.77 -4.37
C PRO A 102 1.86 -2.79 -4.76
N PRO A 103 1.11 -3.06 -5.84
CA PRO A 103 0.03 -2.20 -6.31
C PRO A 103 -1.22 -2.32 -5.43
N VAL A 104 -2.16 -1.39 -5.63
CA VAL A 104 -3.49 -1.43 -4.99
C VAL A 104 -4.59 -1.37 -6.05
N CYS A 105 -5.74 -1.99 -5.76
CA CYS A 105 -6.91 -1.91 -6.63
C CYS A 105 -7.87 -0.83 -6.12
N ILE A 106 -8.16 0.15 -6.98
CA ILE A 106 -9.05 1.26 -6.68
C ILE A 106 -10.33 1.15 -7.52
N GLY A 107 -11.49 1.46 -6.93
CA GLY A 107 -12.75 1.38 -7.65
C GLY A 107 -12.80 2.41 -8.79
N MET A 108 -13.25 1.98 -9.97
CA MET A 108 -13.44 2.88 -11.11
C MET A 108 -14.59 3.85 -10.80
N GLN A 109 -14.27 5.11 -10.50
CA GLN A 109 -15.30 6.15 -10.49
C GLN A 109 -15.78 6.33 -11.94
N LYS A 110 -17.05 5.98 -12.22
CA LYS A 110 -17.66 6.30 -13.51
C LYS A 110 -17.49 7.80 -13.76
N PRO A 111 -17.06 8.25 -14.96
CA PRO A 111 -17.15 9.64 -15.32
C PRO A 111 -18.59 10.11 -15.06
N LYS A 112 -18.77 11.26 -14.41
CA LYS A 112 -20.08 11.92 -14.41
C LYS A 112 -20.43 12.13 -15.88
N GLU A 113 -21.46 11.45 -16.34
CA GLU A 113 -22.04 11.68 -17.66
C GLU A 113 -22.55 13.14 -17.65
N ASP A 114 -21.81 14.03 -18.30
CA ASP A 114 -22.14 15.46 -18.40
C ASP A 114 -23.55 15.59 -19.00
N THR A 115 -24.55 15.79 -18.13
CA THR A 115 -25.96 15.96 -18.50
C THR A 115 -26.23 17.32 -19.15
N THR A 116 -25.19 18.05 -19.57
CA THR A 116 -25.26 19.44 -20.05
C THR A 116 -25.43 19.57 -21.56
N ALA A 117 -25.55 18.47 -22.32
CA ALA A 117 -25.62 18.51 -23.79
C ALA A 117 -27.05 18.49 -24.41
N PHE A 118 -28.13 18.58 -23.63
CA PHE A 118 -29.52 18.48 -24.15
C PHE A 118 -30.42 19.70 -23.89
N LEU A 119 -29.92 20.93 -23.95
CA LEU A 119 -30.76 22.12 -24.11
C LEU A 119 -30.01 23.17 -24.95
N ASN A 120 -30.05 23.06 -26.28
CA ASN A 120 -29.91 24.19 -27.23
C ASN A 120 -30.03 23.70 -28.70
N SER A 121 -31.19 23.16 -29.06
CA SER A 121 -31.61 23.03 -30.47
C SER A 121 -33.11 23.19 -30.53
N GLY A 122 -33.56 24.43 -30.34
CA GLY A 122 -34.97 24.80 -30.31
C GLY A 122 -35.13 26.32 -30.23
N ASN A 123 -34.60 27.04 -31.23
CA ASN A 123 -35.12 28.34 -31.66
C ASN A 123 -34.45 28.78 -32.95
N MET A 124 -35.10 28.50 -34.08
CA MET A 124 -35.13 29.35 -35.26
C MET A 124 -36.41 29.03 -36.05
#